data_AF-A0A9Q0ZYP4-F1
#
_entry.id   AF-A0A9Q0ZYP4-F1
#
_cell.length_a   1.000
_cell.length_b   1.000
_cell.length_c   1.000
_cell.angle_alpha   90.00
_cell.angle_beta   90.00
_cell.angle_gamma   90.00
#
_symmetry.space_group_name_H-M   'P 1'
#
loop_
_entity.id
_entity.type
_entity.pdbx_description
1 polymer ?
#
loop_
_entity_poly.entity_id
_entity_poly.type
_entity_poly.pdbx_seq_one_letter_code
_entity_poly.pdbx_strand_id
1 'polypeptide(L)'
;MMLAQNLRNLALKGLQYFQTYDWLMLMTVITLGYIGWIICLLLHILQSYTSLAGDVFKNPHDAWQRNSKMKVYLFGCVLMGAISVVLFMEHSPPLYHAYFSMTVFLWTQIVGEYQLIKTLCRWLSGGNYNYIIKILASSAVSIFILEFLVNSFTERKLYTWCFFIMGIVAAFYLFQAIPWRSGIPIYVCCACWFLSVFTLMPAEIPDNNGLVIASGAIIVIIGAAARWLDQHSEGNKYWLRISYNKMEKPRSPVLFFLQALLVGLSSVMVSLSTSHRKEKQELHAIHQLINWTIAGFSMVLPLFSENSLLSRLTSIFLGFAPSFLLLSIGYEAVFYGALALVLVAWILFENTILHLMMVKKLSASMKRTGEITMLENDVRYLQLSDVRIPLIFLILFNVAFFGTGNFASIASFEISSVYRFITVFSPFLMATLLIFKLFIPFMLVICVFSAITKLLQVPRVGCYFLVILFSDVMTIHFFFLV
;
A
#
# COMPACT_ATOMS: atom_id res chain seq x y z
N MET A 1 16.49 51.58 -27.56
CA MET A 1 15.37 50.63 -27.50
C MET A 1 15.75 49.24 -28.04
N MET A 2 16.26 49.14 -29.27
CA MET A 2 16.68 47.87 -29.90
C MET A 2 17.79 47.11 -29.13
N LEU A 3 18.77 47.83 -28.58
CA LEU A 3 19.89 47.26 -27.83
C LEU A 3 19.44 46.64 -26.49
N ALA A 4 18.50 47.28 -25.80
CA ALA A 4 17.90 46.76 -24.57
C ALA A 4 17.04 45.51 -24.84
N GLN A 5 16.34 45.47 -25.97
CA GLN A 5 15.55 44.32 -26.39
C GLN A 5 16.44 43.12 -26.75
N ASN A 6 17.58 43.36 -27.40
CA ASN A 6 18.58 42.34 -27.68
C ASN A 6 19.21 41.80 -26.40
N LEU A 7 19.58 42.67 -25.45
CA LEU A 7 20.11 42.26 -24.16
C LEU A 7 19.11 41.38 -23.40
N ARG A 8 17.84 41.76 -23.37
CA ARG A 8 16.76 40.96 -22.73
C ARG A 8 16.65 39.57 -23.37
N ASN A 9 16.66 39.50 -24.70
CA ASN A 9 16.56 38.22 -25.42
C ASN A 9 17.78 37.33 -25.17
N LEU A 10 19.00 37.91 -25.14
CA LEU A 10 20.23 37.19 -24.82
C LEU A 10 20.25 36.72 -23.37
N ALA A 11 19.80 37.54 -22.42
CA ALA A 11 19.69 37.17 -21.01
C ALA A 11 18.69 36.02 -20.80
N LEU A 12 17.53 36.06 -21.47
CA LEU A 12 16.54 34.97 -21.43
C LEU A 12 17.09 33.67 -22.03
N LYS A 13 17.82 33.74 -23.15
CA LYS A 13 18.49 32.58 -23.75
C LYS A 13 19.59 32.02 -22.85
N GLY A 14 20.38 32.90 -22.23
CA GLY A 14 21.39 32.50 -21.26
C GLY A 14 20.78 31.80 -20.05
N LEU A 15 19.68 32.35 -19.51
CA LEU A 15 18.94 31.73 -18.41
C LEU A 15 18.39 30.35 -18.79
N GLN A 16 17.77 30.23 -19.97
CA GLN A 16 17.28 28.94 -20.48
C GLN A 16 18.41 27.93 -20.65
N TYR A 17 19.57 28.35 -21.16
CA TYR A 17 20.74 27.49 -21.28
C TYR A 17 21.20 26.99 -19.91
N PHE A 18 21.37 27.87 -18.92
CA PHE A 18 21.77 27.45 -17.57
C PHE A 18 20.77 26.51 -16.89
N GLN A 19 19.47 26.67 -17.16
CA GLN A 19 18.45 25.78 -16.63
C GLN A 19 18.39 24.41 -17.33
N THR A 20 18.78 24.33 -18.60
CA THR A 20 18.66 23.11 -19.42
C THR A 20 19.98 22.39 -19.68
N TYR A 21 21.10 22.98 -19.28
CA TYR A 21 22.46 22.49 -19.56
C TYR A 21 22.65 21.01 -19.20
N ASP A 22 22.40 20.65 -17.94
CA ASP A 22 22.53 19.27 -17.46
C ASP A 22 21.24 18.46 -17.57
N TRP A 23 20.14 19.07 -18.03
CA TRP A 23 18.81 18.48 -17.95
C TRP A 23 18.73 17.15 -18.71
N LEU A 24 19.19 17.12 -19.98
CA LEU A 24 19.15 15.91 -20.79
C LEU A 24 20.06 14.81 -20.20
N MET A 25 21.28 15.18 -19.79
CA MET A 25 22.22 14.23 -19.19
C MET A 25 21.63 13.61 -17.92
N LEU A 26 21.18 14.43 -16.98
CA LEU A 26 20.62 13.96 -15.72
C LEU A 26 19.35 13.14 -15.94
N MET A 27 18.47 13.57 -16.85
CA MET A 27 17.25 12.84 -17.21
C MET A 27 17.58 11.46 -17.77
N THR A 28 18.56 11.33 -18.66
CA THR A 28 18.99 10.02 -19.19
C THR A 28 19.58 9.11 -18.10
N VAL A 29 20.41 9.65 -17.21
CA VAL A 29 21.06 8.84 -16.15
C VAL A 29 20.05 8.36 -15.12
N ILE A 30 19.14 9.23 -14.69
CA ILE A 30 18.09 8.88 -13.72
C ILE A 30 17.13 7.84 -14.33
N THR A 31 16.71 8.04 -15.58
CA THR A 31 15.81 7.09 -16.25
C THR A 31 16.46 5.73 -16.47
N LEU A 32 17.72 5.69 -16.89
CA LEU A 32 18.50 4.45 -16.96
C LEU A 32 18.66 3.81 -15.58
N GLY A 33 18.82 4.60 -14.52
CA GLY A 33 18.89 4.11 -13.14
C GLY A 33 17.61 3.42 -12.71
N TYR A 34 16.45 4.07 -12.89
CA TYR A 34 15.15 3.48 -12.55
C TYR A 34 14.81 2.26 -13.42
N ILE A 35 15.06 2.31 -14.73
CA ILE A 35 14.86 1.15 -15.62
C ILE A 35 15.75 -0.01 -15.17
N GLY A 36 17.02 0.26 -14.86
CA GLY A 36 17.94 -0.75 -14.35
C GLY A 36 17.45 -1.37 -13.04
N TRP A 37 16.98 -0.56 -12.11
CA TRP A 37 16.44 -1.01 -10.83
C TRP A 37 15.19 -1.89 -10.99
N ILE A 38 14.24 -1.48 -11.85
CA ILE A 38 13.04 -2.25 -12.19
C ILE A 38 13.41 -3.62 -12.77
N ILE A 39 14.39 -3.68 -13.69
CA ILE A 39 14.86 -4.93 -14.28
C ILE A 39 15.49 -5.82 -13.21
N CYS A 40 16.36 -5.28 -12.36
CA CYS A 40 16.97 -6.01 -11.23
C CYS A 40 15.92 -6.60 -10.29
N LEU A 41 14.90 -5.80 -9.92
CA LEU A 41 13.79 -6.27 -9.08
C LEU A 41 12.99 -7.38 -9.77
N LEU A 42 12.66 -7.21 -11.05
CA LEU A 42 11.91 -8.22 -11.81
C LEU A 42 12.69 -9.53 -11.87
N LEU A 43 13.99 -9.48 -12.18
CA LEU A 43 14.86 -10.66 -12.18
C LEU A 43 14.91 -11.33 -10.81
N HIS A 44 15.06 -10.55 -9.73
CA HIS A 44 15.07 -11.07 -8.37
C HIS A 44 13.75 -11.74 -7.98
N ILE A 45 12.61 -11.13 -8.33
CA ILE A 45 11.28 -11.69 -8.07
C ILE A 45 11.10 -13.01 -8.81
N LEU A 46 11.47 -13.04 -10.08
CA LEU A 46 11.32 -14.19 -10.94
C LEU A 46 12.21 -15.35 -10.47
N GLN A 47 13.44 -15.07 -10.03
CA GLN A 47 14.37 -16.07 -9.52
C GLN A 47 14.03 -16.58 -8.12
N SER A 48 13.48 -15.74 -7.23
CA SER A 48 13.35 -16.10 -5.81
C SER A 48 11.94 -16.55 -5.43
N TYR A 49 10.91 -16.08 -6.16
CA TYR A 49 9.51 -16.26 -5.75
C TYR A 49 8.62 -16.94 -6.79
N THR A 50 9.11 -17.21 -8.01
CA THR A 50 8.32 -17.93 -9.03
C THR A 50 8.83 -19.34 -9.26
N SER A 51 7.97 -20.22 -9.79
CA SER A 51 8.30 -21.61 -10.06
C SER A 51 9.42 -21.78 -11.11
N LEU A 52 9.74 -20.72 -11.86
CA LEU A 52 10.80 -20.73 -12.86
C LEU A 52 12.18 -21.02 -12.23
N ALA A 53 12.34 -20.67 -10.95
CA ALA A 53 13.53 -20.95 -10.15
C ALA A 53 13.87 -22.44 -10.06
N GLY A 54 12.86 -23.31 -9.90
CA GLY A 54 13.07 -24.74 -9.65
C GLY A 54 13.51 -25.53 -10.88
N ASP A 55 12.96 -25.19 -12.05
CA ASP A 55 13.12 -25.97 -13.28
C ASP A 55 14.33 -25.55 -14.13
N VAL A 56 14.80 -24.29 -14.00
CA VAL A 56 15.84 -23.73 -14.89
C VAL A 56 17.21 -23.56 -14.20
N PHE A 57 17.25 -23.44 -12.87
CA PHE A 57 18.44 -22.95 -12.15
C PHE A 57 19.22 -24.03 -11.37
N LYS A 58 18.82 -25.30 -11.43
CA LYS A 58 19.52 -26.43 -10.78
C LYS A 58 20.66 -27.05 -11.61
N ASN A 59 21.14 -26.37 -12.66
CA ASN A 59 22.22 -26.91 -13.50
C ASN A 59 23.62 -26.45 -13.06
N PRO A 60 24.60 -27.37 -12.96
CA PRO A 60 25.90 -27.16 -12.32
C PRO A 60 26.96 -26.54 -13.27
N HIS A 61 26.70 -25.36 -13.82
CA HIS A 61 27.68 -24.60 -14.63
C HIS A 61 28.29 -23.41 -13.88
N ASP A 62 28.47 -23.54 -12.57
CA ASP A 62 28.87 -22.43 -11.68
C ASP A 62 30.28 -21.86 -11.95
N ALA A 63 31.22 -22.68 -12.43
CA ALA A 63 32.62 -22.25 -12.57
C ALA A 63 32.86 -21.30 -13.77
N TRP A 64 32.31 -21.62 -14.95
CA TRP A 64 32.41 -20.76 -16.14
C TRP A 64 31.59 -19.47 -15.98
N GLN A 65 30.41 -19.60 -15.36
CA GLN A 65 29.53 -18.48 -15.06
C GLN A 65 30.17 -17.50 -14.04
N ARG A 66 30.82 -18.01 -12.99
CA ARG A 66 31.52 -17.19 -12.00
C ARG A 66 32.68 -16.39 -12.59
N ASN A 67 33.47 -16.99 -13.49
CA ASN A 67 34.59 -16.29 -14.14
C ASN A 67 34.09 -15.20 -15.12
N SER A 68 32.99 -15.46 -15.85
CA SER A 68 32.35 -14.47 -16.70
C SER A 68 31.79 -13.29 -15.90
N LYS A 69 31.12 -13.56 -14.77
CA LYS A 69 30.60 -12.53 -13.86
C LYS A 69 31.72 -11.63 -13.31
N MET A 70 32.83 -12.22 -12.86
CA MET A 70 33.97 -11.45 -12.34
C MET A 70 34.55 -10.47 -13.38
N LYS A 71 34.65 -10.87 -14.64
CA LYS A 71 35.10 -9.98 -15.73
C LYS A 71 34.15 -8.81 -15.96
N VAL A 72 32.83 -9.05 -15.91
CA VAL A 72 31.81 -7.99 -16.06
C VAL A 72 31.88 -6.99 -14.90
N TYR A 73 32.02 -7.47 -13.66
CA TYR A 73 32.16 -6.58 -12.50
C TYR A 73 33.45 -5.76 -12.55
N LEU A 74 34.58 -6.35 -12.94
CA LEU A 74 35.84 -5.62 -13.12
C LEU A 74 35.70 -4.50 -14.16
N PHE A 75 35.10 -4.80 -15.32
CA PHE A 75 34.81 -3.80 -16.33
C PHE A 75 33.88 -2.70 -15.81
N GLY A 76 32.84 -3.08 -15.06
CA GLY A 76 31.93 -2.15 -14.39
C GLY A 76 32.62 -1.20 -13.42
N CYS A 77 33.52 -1.72 -12.58
CA CYS A 77 34.31 -0.91 -11.64
C CYS A 77 35.25 0.07 -12.37
N VAL A 78 35.86 -0.35 -13.48
CA VAL A 78 36.70 0.55 -14.29
C VAL A 78 35.86 1.66 -14.92
N LEU A 79 34.70 1.33 -15.49
CA LEU A 79 33.77 2.30 -16.08
C LEU A 79 33.28 3.32 -15.03
N MET A 80 32.88 2.82 -13.86
CA MET A 80 32.52 3.62 -12.69
C MET A 80 33.62 4.61 -12.30
N GLY A 81 34.86 4.11 -12.19
CA GLY A 81 36.02 4.91 -11.84
C GLY A 81 36.30 5.99 -12.87
N ALA A 82 36.26 5.65 -14.17
CA ALA A 82 36.46 6.60 -15.25
C ALA A 82 35.43 7.74 -15.23
N ILE A 83 34.15 7.41 -15.09
CA ILE A 83 33.07 8.42 -15.00
C ILE A 83 33.24 9.29 -13.76
N SER A 84 33.61 8.68 -12.62
CA SER A 84 33.84 9.42 -11.37
C SER A 84 35.01 10.41 -11.47
N VAL A 85 36.07 10.06 -12.20
CA VAL A 85 37.21 10.95 -12.45
C VAL A 85 36.78 12.13 -13.34
N VAL A 86 36.02 11.87 -14.41
CA VAL A 86 35.50 12.94 -15.29
C VAL A 86 34.63 13.92 -14.48
N LEU A 87 33.68 13.41 -13.71
CA LEU A 87 32.80 14.22 -12.85
C LEU A 87 33.56 15.02 -11.78
N PHE A 88 34.69 14.48 -11.30
CA PHE A 88 35.55 15.17 -10.35
C PHE A 88 36.33 16.32 -11.02
N MET A 89 36.82 16.09 -12.24
CA MET A 89 37.49 17.13 -13.04
C MET A 89 36.53 18.27 -13.42
N GLU A 90 35.25 17.95 -13.61
CA GLU A 90 34.19 18.93 -13.89
C GLU A 90 33.70 19.68 -12.63
N HIS A 91 34.23 19.38 -11.44
CA HIS A 91 33.77 19.95 -10.17
C HIS A 91 32.25 19.79 -9.94
N SER A 92 31.69 18.66 -10.40
CA SER A 92 30.26 18.40 -10.29
C SER A 92 29.82 18.18 -8.83
N PRO A 93 28.54 18.49 -8.49
CA PRO A 93 28.01 18.24 -7.15
C PRO A 93 28.04 16.75 -6.78
N PRO A 94 28.14 16.40 -5.48
CA PRO A 94 28.24 15.01 -5.02
C PRO A 94 27.05 14.12 -5.44
N LEU A 95 25.87 14.71 -5.66
CA LEU A 95 24.69 13.99 -6.14
C LEU A 95 24.89 13.38 -7.55
N TYR A 96 25.65 14.05 -8.43
CA TYR A 96 25.93 13.54 -9.77
C TYR A 96 26.72 12.23 -9.70
N HIS A 97 27.77 12.21 -8.87
CA HIS A 97 28.53 10.99 -8.61
C HIS A 97 27.64 9.85 -8.11
N ALA A 98 26.69 10.12 -7.21
CA ALA A 98 25.77 9.12 -6.70
C ALA A 98 24.84 8.55 -7.80
N TYR A 99 24.25 9.41 -8.64
CA TYR A 99 23.35 8.96 -9.71
C TYR A 99 24.09 8.11 -10.76
N PHE A 100 25.21 8.61 -11.28
CA PHE A 100 26.01 7.88 -12.26
C PHE A 100 26.53 6.56 -11.68
N SER A 101 26.97 6.59 -10.43
CA SER A 101 27.47 5.40 -9.75
C SER A 101 26.40 4.32 -9.62
N MET A 102 25.25 4.69 -9.08
CA MET A 102 24.13 3.77 -8.94
C MET A 102 23.70 3.18 -10.28
N THR A 103 23.58 4.01 -11.32
CA THR A 103 23.20 3.56 -12.66
C THR A 103 24.22 2.56 -13.21
N VAL A 104 25.51 2.88 -13.19
CA VAL A 104 26.55 1.96 -13.68
C VAL A 104 26.54 0.64 -12.89
N PHE A 105 26.42 0.71 -11.56
CA PHE A 105 26.34 -0.48 -10.71
C PHE A 105 25.18 -1.40 -11.11
N LEU A 106 23.96 -0.86 -11.26
CA LEU A 106 22.78 -1.63 -11.63
C LEU A 106 22.94 -2.30 -13.00
N TRP A 107 23.39 -1.55 -14.01
CA TRP A 107 23.57 -2.11 -15.35
C TRP A 107 24.67 -3.18 -15.40
N THR A 108 25.73 -3.04 -14.60
CA THR A 108 26.75 -4.10 -14.49
C THR A 108 26.21 -5.37 -13.85
N GLN A 109 25.29 -5.26 -12.88
CA GLN A 109 24.60 -6.40 -12.29
C GLN A 109 23.67 -7.10 -13.30
N ILE A 110 22.91 -6.34 -14.08
CA ILE A 110 22.03 -6.88 -15.15
C ILE A 110 22.83 -7.65 -16.19
N VAL A 111 23.95 -7.08 -16.65
CA VAL A 111 24.84 -7.74 -17.62
C VAL A 111 25.51 -8.96 -17.00
N GLY A 112 25.84 -8.93 -15.70
CA GLY A 112 26.35 -10.09 -14.96
C GLY A 112 25.37 -11.28 -14.96
N GLU A 113 24.06 -11.02 -14.97
CA GLU A 113 23.00 -12.02 -15.07
C GLU A 113 22.49 -12.26 -16.50
N TYR A 114 23.27 -11.90 -17.53
CA TYR A 114 22.89 -12.05 -18.95
C TYR A 114 22.40 -13.46 -19.32
N GLN A 115 22.98 -14.51 -18.72
CA GLN A 115 22.53 -15.89 -18.96
C GLN A 115 21.09 -16.11 -18.52
N LEU A 116 20.66 -15.49 -17.41
CA LEU A 116 19.28 -15.56 -16.92
C LEU A 116 18.32 -14.86 -17.87
N ILE A 117 18.72 -13.69 -18.36
CA ILE A 117 17.94 -12.96 -19.37
C ILE A 117 17.80 -13.80 -20.64
N LYS A 118 18.88 -14.46 -21.06
CA LYS A 118 18.86 -15.33 -22.25
C LYS A 118 17.97 -16.55 -22.07
N THR A 119 18.00 -17.23 -20.92
CA THR A 119 17.11 -18.36 -20.64
C THR A 119 15.66 -17.91 -20.55
N LEU A 120 15.39 -16.75 -19.94
CA LEU A 120 14.08 -16.12 -19.88
C LEU A 120 13.53 -15.80 -21.26
N CYS A 121 14.32 -15.15 -22.13
CA CYS A 121 13.92 -14.86 -23.49
C CYS A 121 13.60 -16.13 -24.28
N ARG A 122 14.43 -17.18 -24.16
CA ARG A 122 14.15 -18.48 -24.82
C ARG A 122 12.88 -19.13 -24.28
N TRP A 123 12.65 -19.08 -22.98
CA TRP A 123 11.45 -19.62 -22.35
C TRP A 123 10.20 -18.86 -22.78
N LEU A 124 10.28 -17.53 -22.87
CA LEU A 124 9.21 -16.68 -23.42
C LEU A 124 8.96 -17.01 -24.89
N SER A 125 10.01 -17.15 -25.72
CA SER A 125 9.86 -17.44 -27.15
C SER A 125 9.38 -18.87 -27.45
N GLY A 126 9.76 -19.85 -26.62
CA GLY A 126 9.34 -21.25 -26.74
C GLY A 126 8.06 -21.61 -25.97
N GLY A 127 7.53 -20.67 -25.19
CA GLY A 127 6.35 -20.86 -24.36
C GLY A 127 5.07 -20.93 -25.19
N ASN A 128 4.02 -21.50 -24.60
CA ASN A 128 2.70 -21.51 -25.23
C ASN A 128 2.21 -20.08 -25.45
N TYR A 129 1.81 -19.73 -26.69
CA TYR A 129 1.35 -18.40 -27.08
C TYR A 129 0.26 -17.86 -26.14
N ASN A 130 -0.65 -18.73 -25.67
CA ASN A 130 -1.70 -18.37 -24.71
C ASN A 130 -1.15 -17.86 -23.36
N TYR A 131 0.00 -18.36 -22.92
CA TYR A 131 0.62 -17.92 -21.67
C TYR A 131 1.32 -16.55 -21.84
N ILE A 132 1.98 -16.33 -22.99
CA ILE A 132 2.58 -15.04 -23.33
C ILE A 132 1.51 -13.94 -23.42
N ILE A 133 0.39 -14.22 -24.10
CA ILE A 133 -0.75 -13.28 -24.15
C ILE A 133 -1.23 -12.94 -22.75
N LYS A 134 -1.30 -13.91 -21.83
CA LYS A 134 -1.72 -13.63 -20.44
C LYS A 134 -0.75 -12.71 -19.70
N ILE A 135 0.56 -12.91 -19.86
CA ILE A 135 1.58 -12.00 -19.28
C ILE A 135 1.44 -10.59 -19.87
N LEU A 136 1.31 -10.49 -21.20
CA LEU A 136 1.18 -9.21 -21.88
C LEU A 136 -0.11 -8.49 -21.46
N ALA A 137 -1.23 -9.21 -21.39
CA ALA A 137 -2.49 -8.66 -20.91
C ALA A 137 -2.40 -8.21 -19.44
N SER A 138 -1.81 -9.02 -18.56
CA SER A 138 -1.64 -8.68 -17.15
C SER A 138 -0.72 -7.47 -16.95
N SER A 139 0.36 -7.36 -17.72
CA SER A 139 1.27 -6.20 -17.67
C SER A 139 0.60 -4.94 -18.23
N ALA A 140 -0.12 -5.04 -19.35
CA ALA A 140 -0.89 -3.92 -19.90
C ALA A 140 -1.95 -3.40 -18.91
N VAL A 141 -2.70 -4.30 -18.27
CA VAL A 141 -3.68 -3.93 -17.22
C VAL A 141 -2.98 -3.30 -16.02
N SER A 142 -1.81 -3.82 -15.61
CA SER A 142 -1.04 -3.24 -14.50
C SER A 142 -0.58 -1.81 -14.84
N ILE A 143 -0.01 -1.59 -16.03
CA ILE A 143 0.42 -0.26 -16.49
C ILE A 143 -0.76 0.70 -16.57
N PHE A 144 -1.90 0.25 -17.11
CA PHE A 144 -3.11 1.08 -17.15
C PHE A 144 -3.59 1.50 -15.76
N ILE A 145 -3.56 0.59 -14.79
CA ILE A 145 -3.90 0.92 -13.38
C ILE A 145 -2.88 1.89 -12.79
N LEU A 146 -1.59 1.73 -13.07
CA LEU A 146 -0.55 2.64 -12.57
C LEU A 146 -0.68 4.03 -13.18
N GLU A 147 -0.95 4.14 -14.47
CA GLU A 147 -1.20 5.42 -15.14
C GLU A 147 -2.43 6.13 -14.55
N PHE A 148 -3.51 5.37 -14.35
CA PHE A 148 -4.70 5.86 -13.67
C PHE A 148 -4.39 6.34 -12.25
N LEU A 149 -3.56 5.61 -11.50
CA LEU A 149 -3.11 6.00 -10.18
C LEU A 149 -2.27 7.26 -10.22
N VAL A 150 -1.36 7.45 -11.18
CA VAL A 150 -0.59 8.69 -11.30
C VAL A 150 -1.51 9.88 -11.57
N ASN A 151 -2.46 9.75 -12.50
CA ASN A 151 -3.41 10.82 -12.77
C ASN A 151 -4.34 11.13 -11.57
N SER A 152 -4.59 10.16 -10.70
CA SER A 152 -5.37 10.40 -9.48
C SER A 152 -4.70 11.35 -8.46
N PHE A 153 -3.39 11.60 -8.58
CA PHE A 153 -2.69 12.60 -7.77
C PHE A 153 -3.06 14.03 -8.17
N THR A 154 -3.46 14.24 -9.43
CA THR A 154 -3.94 15.55 -9.91
C THR A 154 -5.43 15.70 -9.61
N GLU A 155 -6.24 14.67 -9.93
CA GLU A 155 -7.69 14.68 -9.72
C GLU A 155 -8.16 13.54 -8.79
N ARG A 156 -8.43 13.88 -7.52
CA ARG A 156 -8.96 12.92 -6.52
C ARG A 156 -10.30 12.28 -6.90
N LYS A 157 -11.10 12.94 -7.75
CA LYS A 157 -12.39 12.43 -8.25
C LYS A 157 -12.26 11.11 -9.01
N LEU A 158 -11.08 10.81 -9.54
CA LEU A 158 -10.82 9.54 -10.23
C LEU A 158 -11.01 8.34 -9.30
N TYR A 159 -10.63 8.44 -8.02
CA TYR A 159 -10.86 7.36 -7.06
C TYR A 159 -12.34 7.03 -6.86
N THR A 160 -13.23 8.02 -6.96
CA THR A 160 -14.68 7.81 -6.88
C THR A 160 -15.14 6.86 -7.98
N TRP A 161 -14.73 7.14 -9.23
CA TRP A 161 -15.05 6.31 -10.39
C TRP A 161 -14.40 4.92 -10.27
N CYS A 162 -13.16 4.86 -9.77
CA CYS A 162 -12.46 3.61 -9.53
C CYS A 162 -13.24 2.70 -8.58
N PHE A 163 -13.61 3.17 -7.39
CA PHE A 163 -14.37 2.35 -6.43
C PHE A 163 -15.79 2.05 -6.88
N PHE A 164 -16.42 2.95 -7.64
CA PHE A 164 -17.74 2.69 -8.20
C PHE A 164 -17.70 1.52 -9.19
N ILE A 165 -16.77 1.55 -10.16
CA ILE A 165 -16.60 0.49 -11.16
C ILE A 165 -16.11 -0.80 -10.50
N MET A 166 -15.08 -0.73 -9.65
CA MET A 166 -14.53 -1.89 -8.95
C MET A 166 -15.57 -2.56 -8.04
N GLY A 167 -16.43 -1.78 -7.37
CA GLY A 167 -17.53 -2.30 -6.56
C GLY A 167 -18.51 -3.13 -7.38
N ILE A 168 -18.94 -2.62 -8.54
CA ILE A 168 -19.86 -3.32 -9.45
C ILE A 168 -19.22 -4.59 -10.02
N VAL A 169 -17.98 -4.48 -10.54
CA VAL A 169 -17.26 -5.60 -11.16
C VAL A 169 -16.99 -6.69 -10.12
N ALA A 170 -16.52 -6.34 -8.93
CA ALA A 170 -16.27 -7.31 -7.86
C ALA A 170 -17.56 -7.98 -7.39
N ALA A 171 -18.65 -7.22 -7.22
CA ALA A 171 -19.94 -7.77 -6.84
C ALA A 171 -20.49 -8.74 -7.91
N PHE A 172 -20.43 -8.37 -9.19
CA PHE A 172 -20.87 -9.23 -10.29
C PHE A 172 -20.06 -10.53 -10.37
N TYR A 173 -18.73 -10.44 -10.23
CA TYR A 173 -17.85 -11.61 -10.19
C TYR A 173 -18.18 -12.54 -9.01
N LEU A 174 -18.36 -11.98 -7.80
CA LEU A 174 -18.72 -12.76 -6.62
C LEU A 174 -20.11 -13.38 -6.72
N PHE A 175 -21.06 -12.69 -7.35
CA PHE A 175 -22.42 -13.18 -7.57
C PHE A 175 -22.45 -14.40 -8.50
N GLN A 176 -21.55 -14.46 -9.49
CA GLN A 176 -21.39 -15.66 -10.32
C GLN A 176 -20.68 -16.79 -9.57
N ALA A 177 -19.75 -16.47 -8.67
CA ALA A 177 -18.95 -17.46 -7.97
C ALA A 177 -19.64 -18.09 -6.75
N ILE A 178 -20.55 -17.37 -6.08
CA ILE A 178 -21.14 -17.74 -4.79
C ILE A 178 -22.67 -17.84 -4.92
N PRO A 179 -23.33 -18.84 -4.30
CA PRO A 179 -24.79 -18.87 -4.24
C PRO A 179 -25.36 -17.64 -3.53
N TRP A 180 -26.50 -17.14 -4.03
CA TRP A 180 -27.21 -15.92 -3.61
C TRP A 180 -27.33 -15.68 -2.10
N ARG A 181 -27.34 -16.75 -1.31
CA ARG A 181 -27.63 -16.73 0.13
C ARG A 181 -26.54 -16.05 0.99
N SER A 182 -25.34 -15.80 0.46
CA SER A 182 -24.21 -15.36 1.31
C SER A 182 -24.14 -13.86 1.61
N GLY A 183 -24.86 -12.98 0.89
CA GLY A 183 -24.84 -11.51 1.11
C GLY A 183 -23.50 -10.77 0.87
N ILE A 184 -22.39 -11.48 0.72
CA ILE A 184 -21.04 -10.92 0.49
C ILE A 184 -20.96 -10.00 -0.74
N PRO A 185 -21.55 -10.33 -1.91
CA PRO A 185 -21.46 -9.46 -3.09
C PRO A 185 -22.05 -8.06 -2.83
N ILE A 186 -23.18 -8.00 -2.12
CA ILE A 186 -23.86 -6.75 -1.76
C ILE A 186 -23.00 -5.95 -0.80
N TYR A 187 -22.43 -6.61 0.22
CA TYR A 187 -21.52 -5.97 1.17
C TYR A 187 -20.31 -5.31 0.48
N VAL A 188 -19.65 -6.03 -0.45
CA VAL A 188 -18.49 -5.50 -1.19
C VAL A 188 -18.88 -4.26 -2.02
N CYS A 189 -20.03 -4.31 -2.71
CA CYS A 189 -20.53 -3.17 -3.48
C CYS A 189 -20.80 -1.95 -2.58
N CYS A 190 -21.57 -2.14 -1.50
CA CYS A 190 -21.92 -1.08 -0.57
C CYS A 190 -20.69 -0.47 0.12
N ALA A 191 -19.69 -1.29 0.50
CA ALA A 191 -18.47 -0.79 1.12
C ALA A 191 -17.68 0.10 0.15
N CYS A 192 -17.50 -0.34 -1.11
CA CYS A 192 -16.81 0.45 -2.13
C CYS A 192 -17.53 1.76 -2.44
N TRP A 193 -18.87 1.74 -2.56
CA TRP A 193 -19.66 2.95 -2.80
C TRP A 193 -19.67 3.90 -1.60
N PHE A 194 -19.62 3.37 -0.38
CA PHE A 194 -19.50 4.22 0.80
C PHE A 194 -18.15 4.93 0.83
N LEU A 195 -17.06 4.25 0.47
CA LEU A 195 -15.73 4.86 0.39
C LEU A 195 -15.60 5.89 -0.74
N SER A 196 -16.28 5.67 -1.88
CA SER A 196 -16.20 6.58 -3.04
C SER A 196 -16.74 7.98 -2.76
N VAL A 197 -17.66 8.13 -1.79
CA VAL A 197 -18.19 9.45 -1.41
C VAL A 197 -17.08 10.35 -0.85
N PHE A 198 -16.14 9.80 -0.08
CA PHE A 198 -15.11 10.58 0.60
C PHE A 198 -14.11 11.24 -0.36
N THR A 199 -13.87 10.63 -1.53
CA THR A 199 -12.96 11.19 -2.53
C THR A 199 -13.54 12.38 -3.31
N LEU A 200 -14.84 12.65 -3.15
CA LEU A 200 -15.51 13.86 -3.64
C LEU A 200 -15.56 14.99 -2.60
N MET A 201 -15.33 14.68 -1.32
CA MET A 201 -15.46 15.66 -0.24
C MET A 201 -14.35 16.73 -0.34
N PRO A 202 -14.64 17.98 0.07
CA PRO A 202 -13.68 19.08 -0.04
C PRO A 202 -12.46 18.84 0.86
N ALA A 203 -11.27 19.17 0.37
CA ALA A 203 -10.03 18.96 1.12
C ALA A 203 -9.94 19.79 2.41
N GLU A 204 -10.63 20.93 2.44
CA GLU A 204 -10.82 21.75 3.64
C GLU A 204 -11.99 21.17 4.43
N ILE A 205 -11.67 20.47 5.52
CA ILE A 205 -12.66 19.76 6.31
C ILE A 205 -13.38 20.77 7.21
N PRO A 206 -14.70 20.93 7.08
CA PRO A 206 -15.45 21.80 7.98
C PRO A 206 -15.49 21.20 9.39
N ASP A 207 -15.30 22.07 10.39
CA ASP A 207 -15.43 21.72 11.80
C ASP A 207 -16.84 21.18 12.11
N ASN A 208 -16.94 19.88 12.37
CA ASN A 208 -18.21 19.25 12.74
C ASN A 208 -18.02 18.17 13.81
N ASN A 209 -18.10 18.62 15.06
CA ASN A 209 -17.95 17.77 16.24
C ASN A 209 -18.99 16.64 16.29
N GLY A 210 -20.21 16.90 15.80
CA GLY A 210 -21.27 15.89 15.77
C GLY A 210 -20.90 14.68 14.91
N LEU A 211 -20.26 14.92 13.76
CA LEU A 211 -19.75 13.85 12.89
C LEU A 211 -18.63 13.05 13.56
N VAL A 212 -17.73 13.71 14.30
CA VAL A 212 -16.66 12.99 15.03
C VAL A 212 -17.24 12.11 16.13
N ILE A 213 -18.21 12.58 16.90
CA ILE A 213 -18.86 11.76 17.93
C ILE A 213 -19.62 10.59 17.31
N ALA A 214 -20.40 10.85 16.25
CA ALA A 214 -21.11 9.82 15.50
C ALA A 214 -20.16 8.77 14.91
N SER A 215 -18.98 9.19 14.43
CA SER A 215 -17.97 8.27 13.90
C SER A 215 -17.42 7.32 14.97
N GLY A 216 -17.25 7.77 16.22
CA GLY A 216 -16.85 6.88 17.32
C GLY A 216 -17.89 5.79 17.58
N ALA A 217 -19.19 6.13 17.51
CA ALA A 217 -20.25 5.13 17.59
C ALA A 217 -20.22 4.16 16.40
N ILE A 218 -20.02 4.67 15.17
CA ILE A 218 -19.88 3.85 13.96
C ILE A 218 -18.69 2.87 14.09
N ILE A 219 -17.54 3.33 14.56
CA ILE A 219 -16.33 2.51 14.78
C ILE A 219 -16.63 1.36 15.76
N VAL A 220 -17.29 1.65 16.89
CA VAL A 220 -17.69 0.63 17.87
C VAL A 220 -18.68 -0.36 17.26
N ILE A 221 -19.66 0.10 16.48
CA ILE A 221 -20.64 -0.76 15.79
C ILE A 221 -19.95 -1.67 14.78
N ILE A 222 -19.01 -1.16 13.98
CA ILE A 222 -18.23 -1.96 13.03
C ILE A 222 -17.42 -3.03 13.77
N GLY A 223 -16.75 -2.65 14.87
CA GLY A 223 -16.01 -3.60 15.71
C GLY A 223 -16.90 -4.68 16.33
N ALA A 224 -18.08 -4.29 16.83
CA ALA A 224 -19.06 -5.22 17.40
C ALA A 224 -19.62 -6.17 16.34
N ALA A 225 -19.96 -5.68 15.16
CA ALA A 225 -20.43 -6.49 14.04
C ALA A 225 -19.36 -7.51 13.60
N ALA A 226 -18.10 -7.09 13.49
CA ALA A 226 -17.01 -7.99 13.12
C ALA A 226 -16.77 -9.08 14.19
N ARG A 227 -16.89 -8.75 15.48
CA ARG A 227 -16.81 -9.74 16.57
C ARG A 227 -18.01 -10.69 16.58
N TRP A 228 -19.21 -10.17 16.32
CA TRP A 228 -20.42 -10.99 16.22
C TRP A 228 -20.32 -11.99 15.06
N LEU A 229 -19.79 -11.56 13.91
CA LEU A 229 -19.50 -12.42 12.76
C LEU A 229 -18.47 -13.51 13.09
N ASP A 230 -17.42 -13.20 13.86
CA ASP A 230 -16.43 -14.20 14.29
C ASP A 230 -17.00 -15.26 15.26
N GLN A 231 -18.05 -14.92 16.00
CA GLN A 231 -18.72 -15.84 16.92
C GLN A 231 -19.78 -16.70 16.22
N HIS A 232 -20.47 -16.16 15.20
CA HIS A 232 -21.54 -16.85 14.47
C HIS A 232 -21.08 -17.42 13.12
N SER A 233 -19.77 -17.49 12.86
CA SER A 233 -19.19 -17.94 11.59
C SER A 233 -19.38 -19.44 11.32
N GLU A 234 -19.82 -20.24 12.30
CA GLU A 234 -19.94 -21.70 12.21
C GLU A 234 -20.86 -22.17 11.05
N GLY A 235 -21.79 -21.32 10.59
CA GLY A 235 -22.70 -21.64 9.49
C GLY A 235 -22.22 -21.27 8.07
N ASN A 236 -21.22 -20.40 7.92
CA ASN A 236 -20.82 -19.89 6.59
C ASN A 236 -19.39 -20.29 6.21
N LYS A 237 -19.27 -21.21 5.23
CA LYS A 237 -18.00 -21.83 4.78
C LYS A 237 -16.91 -20.81 4.44
N TYR A 238 -17.28 -19.62 3.97
CA TYR A 238 -16.35 -18.56 3.61
C TYR A 238 -15.74 -17.87 4.84
N TRP A 239 -16.50 -17.65 5.91
CA TRP A 239 -16.01 -16.99 7.12
C TRP A 239 -15.19 -17.93 8.01
N LEU A 240 -15.51 -19.22 7.98
CA LEU A 240 -14.95 -20.24 8.84
C LEU A 240 -13.40 -20.31 8.76
N ARG A 241 -12.82 -20.08 7.59
CA ARG A 241 -11.34 -20.08 7.40
C ARG A 241 -10.64 -18.86 7.98
N ILE A 242 -11.29 -17.70 8.01
CA ILE A 242 -10.75 -16.50 8.66
C ILE A 242 -10.65 -16.72 10.17
N SER A 243 -11.58 -17.53 10.71
CA SER A 243 -11.68 -17.86 12.13
C SER A 243 -10.94 -19.17 12.54
N TYR A 244 -10.43 -19.96 11.58
CA TYR A 244 -9.97 -21.35 11.79
C TYR A 244 -8.68 -21.55 12.61
N ASN A 245 -8.03 -20.51 13.15
CA ASN A 245 -6.89 -20.70 14.06
C ASN A 245 -7.29 -20.96 15.54
N LYS A 246 -8.58 -21.25 15.81
CA LYS A 246 -9.12 -21.54 17.14
C LYS A 246 -8.82 -23.00 17.56
N MET A 247 -7.57 -23.30 17.91
CA MET A 247 -7.27 -24.44 18.79
C MET A 247 -7.36 -24.08 20.28
N GLU A 248 -7.43 -22.79 20.62
CA GLU A 248 -7.58 -22.32 22.00
C GLU A 248 -8.84 -21.46 22.15
N LYS A 249 -9.54 -21.66 23.29
CA LYS A 249 -10.76 -20.93 23.66
C LYS A 249 -10.58 -19.41 23.50
N PRO A 250 -11.65 -18.66 23.15
CA PRO A 250 -11.57 -17.21 23.06
C PRO A 250 -11.04 -16.62 24.37
N ARG A 251 -9.97 -15.83 24.29
CA ARG A 251 -9.52 -14.99 25.39
C ARG A 251 -10.61 -13.95 25.69
N SER A 252 -10.62 -13.53 26.95
CA SER A 252 -11.69 -12.76 27.59
C SER A 252 -12.26 -11.62 26.71
N PRO A 253 -13.60 -11.44 26.66
CA PRO A 253 -14.24 -10.32 25.97
C PRO A 253 -13.88 -8.95 26.55
N VAL A 254 -13.20 -8.93 27.69
CA VAL A 254 -12.71 -7.74 28.41
C VAL A 254 -11.90 -6.82 27.51
N LEU A 255 -11.03 -7.35 26.64
CA LEU A 255 -10.18 -6.52 25.76
C LEU A 255 -11.01 -5.70 24.77
N PHE A 256 -12.04 -6.29 24.17
CA PHE A 256 -12.95 -5.59 23.26
C PHE A 256 -13.75 -4.52 23.99
N PHE A 257 -14.31 -4.83 25.17
CA PHE A 257 -15.03 -3.85 25.97
C PHE A 257 -14.14 -2.68 26.39
N LEU A 258 -12.89 -2.95 26.78
CA LEU A 258 -11.91 -1.92 27.11
C LEU A 258 -11.59 -1.02 25.91
N GLN A 259 -11.37 -1.59 24.73
CA GLN A 259 -11.14 -0.81 23.51
C GLN A 259 -12.35 0.02 23.11
N ALA A 260 -13.56 -0.55 23.16
CA ALA A 260 -14.79 0.17 22.88
C ALA A 260 -15.03 1.32 23.87
N LEU A 261 -14.71 1.10 25.16
CA LEU A 261 -14.77 2.14 26.19
C LEU A 261 -13.79 3.28 25.87
N LEU A 262 -12.55 2.98 25.50
CA LEU A 262 -11.55 4.00 25.12
C LEU A 262 -11.97 4.81 23.88
N VAL A 263 -12.58 4.16 22.89
CA VAL A 263 -13.17 4.85 21.73
C VAL A 263 -14.28 5.79 22.19
N GLY A 264 -15.20 5.33 23.04
CA GLY A 264 -16.26 6.16 23.59
C GLY A 264 -15.73 7.36 24.39
N LEU A 265 -14.75 7.12 25.28
CA LEU A 265 -14.09 8.16 26.06
C LEU A 265 -13.39 9.20 25.17
N SER A 266 -12.74 8.76 24.09
CA SER A 266 -12.10 9.66 23.14
C SER A 266 -13.10 10.58 22.43
N SER A 267 -14.27 10.06 22.02
CA SER A 267 -15.34 10.86 21.43
C SER A 267 -15.90 11.90 22.39
N VAL A 268 -16.08 11.52 23.66
CA VAL A 268 -16.51 12.46 24.72
C VAL A 268 -15.46 13.55 24.93
N MET A 269 -14.18 13.18 24.97
CA MET A 269 -13.09 14.15 25.12
C MET A 269 -12.96 15.12 23.94
N VAL A 270 -13.23 14.68 22.71
CA VAL A 270 -13.34 15.59 21.56
C VAL A 270 -14.44 16.62 21.81
N SER A 271 -15.64 16.18 22.22
CA SER A 271 -16.76 17.08 22.52
C SER A 271 -16.38 18.10 23.60
N LEU A 272 -15.88 17.62 24.75
CA LEU A 272 -15.49 18.46 25.88
C LEU A 272 -14.41 19.49 25.50
N SER A 273 -13.35 19.05 24.82
CA SER A 273 -12.25 19.93 24.43
C SER A 273 -12.71 21.00 23.44
N THR A 274 -13.62 20.65 22.53
CA THR A 274 -14.17 21.62 21.56
C THR A 274 -15.14 22.61 22.20
N SER A 275 -15.93 22.22 23.21
CA SER A 275 -16.79 23.14 23.95
C SER A 275 -15.97 24.18 24.71
N HIS A 276 -14.92 23.76 25.44
CA HIS A 276 -14.01 24.69 26.13
C HIS A 276 -13.34 25.66 25.15
N ARG A 277 -12.93 25.17 23.96
CA ARG A 277 -12.36 26.01 22.90
C ARG A 277 -13.35 27.04 22.38
N LYS A 278 -14.62 26.68 22.20
CA LYS A 278 -15.69 27.61 21.77
C LYS A 278 -15.97 28.67 22.83
N GLU A 279 -15.87 28.31 24.11
CA GLU A 279 -16.02 29.21 25.25
C GLU A 279 -14.76 30.07 25.51
N LYS A 280 -13.72 29.96 24.67
CA LYS A 280 -12.41 30.63 24.81
C LYS A 280 -11.72 30.34 26.14
N GLN A 281 -12.05 29.22 26.78
CA GLN A 281 -11.38 28.76 27.99
C GLN A 281 -10.11 28.00 27.62
N GLU A 282 -9.09 28.12 28.46
CA GLU A 282 -7.88 27.32 28.33
C GLU A 282 -8.19 25.86 28.63
N LEU A 283 -7.65 24.96 27.81
CA LEU A 283 -7.80 23.53 28.04
C LEU A 283 -7.01 23.15 29.31
N HIS A 284 -7.69 22.65 30.34
CA HIS A 284 -7.02 22.20 31.55
C HIS A 284 -5.98 21.11 31.25
N ALA A 285 -4.85 21.15 31.96
CA ALA A 285 -3.78 20.15 31.84
C ALA A 285 -4.27 18.71 32.08
N ILE A 286 -5.35 18.53 32.86
CA ILE A 286 -5.99 17.24 33.11
C ILE A 286 -6.56 16.65 31.81
N HIS A 287 -7.21 17.46 30.96
CA HIS A 287 -7.73 16.98 29.68
C HIS A 287 -6.61 16.57 28.73
N GLN A 288 -5.51 17.32 28.71
CA GLN A 288 -4.32 16.96 27.91
C GLN A 288 -3.73 15.62 28.37
N LEU A 289 -3.55 15.44 29.68
CA LEU A 289 -3.05 14.18 30.24
C LEU A 289 -3.97 13.00 29.89
N ILE A 290 -5.29 13.18 29.99
CA ILE A 290 -6.25 12.15 29.61
C ILE A 290 -6.17 11.84 28.10
N ASN A 291 -6.04 12.85 27.25
CA ASN A 291 -5.91 12.64 25.80
C ASN A 291 -4.62 11.88 25.45
N TRP A 292 -3.48 12.24 26.05
CA TRP A 292 -2.21 11.54 25.87
C TRP A 292 -2.28 10.09 26.35
N THR A 293 -2.87 9.86 27.53
CA THR A 293 -3.01 8.51 28.10
C THR A 293 -3.95 7.64 27.28
N ILE A 294 -5.11 8.14 26.86
CA ILE A 294 -6.05 7.41 26.00
C ILE A 294 -5.39 7.08 24.66
N ALA A 295 -4.74 8.05 24.01
CA ALA A 295 -4.09 7.85 22.73
C ALA A 295 -2.95 6.83 22.80
N GLY A 296 -2.04 6.98 23.78
CA GLY A 296 -0.91 6.07 23.94
C GLY A 296 -1.33 4.66 24.37
N PHE A 297 -2.20 4.55 25.37
CA PHE A 297 -2.61 3.25 25.91
C PHE A 297 -3.41 2.42 24.90
N SER A 298 -4.31 3.06 24.14
CA SER A 298 -5.14 2.37 23.13
C SER A 298 -4.32 1.70 22.03
N MET A 299 -3.21 2.28 21.61
CA MET A 299 -2.33 1.71 20.57
C MET A 299 -1.58 0.45 21.01
N VAL A 300 -1.39 0.24 22.32
CA VAL A 300 -0.67 -0.92 22.86
C VAL A 300 -1.60 -2.13 23.01
N LEU A 301 -2.89 -1.90 23.24
CA LEU A 301 -3.89 -2.96 23.44
C LEU A 301 -3.95 -4.03 22.33
N PRO A 302 -3.78 -3.71 21.03
CA PRO A 302 -3.80 -4.70 19.97
C PRO A 302 -2.74 -5.80 20.08
N LEU A 303 -1.65 -5.58 20.82
CA LEU A 303 -0.61 -6.58 21.05
C LEU A 303 -1.12 -7.76 21.89
N PHE A 304 -2.08 -7.52 22.77
CA PHE A 304 -2.67 -8.54 23.65
C PHE A 304 -3.87 -9.29 23.01
N SER A 305 -4.23 -8.95 21.77
CA SER A 305 -5.33 -9.61 21.06
C SER A 305 -5.03 -11.08 20.75
N GLU A 306 -6.05 -11.82 20.34
CA GLU A 306 -5.93 -13.21 19.92
C GLU A 306 -5.15 -13.36 18.61
N ASN A 307 -4.72 -14.59 18.32
CA ASN A 307 -3.98 -14.92 17.09
C ASN A 307 -4.90 -15.22 15.89
N SER A 308 -6.22 -15.15 16.07
CA SER A 308 -7.17 -15.21 14.96
C SER A 308 -7.09 -13.93 14.14
N LEU A 309 -7.16 -14.08 12.82
CA LEU A 309 -6.84 -13.01 11.87
C LEU A 309 -7.85 -11.86 11.99
N LEU A 310 -9.15 -12.16 12.06
CA LEU A 310 -10.20 -11.15 12.23
C LEU A 310 -10.17 -10.48 13.61
N SER A 311 -9.99 -11.22 14.70
CA SER A 311 -9.87 -10.66 16.06
C SER A 311 -8.65 -9.74 16.21
N ARG A 312 -7.52 -10.11 15.59
CA ARG A 312 -6.33 -9.26 15.57
C ARG A 312 -6.55 -7.99 14.78
N LEU A 313 -7.10 -8.07 13.56
CA LEU A 313 -7.36 -6.90 12.72
C LEU A 313 -8.40 -5.96 13.34
N THR A 314 -9.49 -6.49 13.88
CA THR A 314 -10.53 -5.69 14.58
C THR A 314 -9.96 -5.00 15.80
N SER A 315 -9.11 -5.70 16.56
CA SER A 315 -8.41 -5.10 17.69
C SER A 315 -7.45 -4.00 17.25
N ILE A 316 -6.72 -4.15 16.14
CA ILE A 316 -5.84 -3.10 15.59
C ILE A 316 -6.68 -1.88 15.19
N PHE A 317 -7.79 -2.11 14.48
CA PHE A 317 -8.73 -1.06 14.08
C PHE A 317 -9.28 -0.27 15.30
N LEU A 318 -9.70 -0.96 16.35
CA LEU A 318 -10.20 -0.31 17.57
C LEU A 318 -9.09 0.31 18.41
N GLY A 319 -7.86 -0.21 18.37
CA GLY A 319 -6.73 0.32 19.12
C GLY A 319 -6.20 1.65 18.58
N PHE A 320 -6.20 1.84 17.25
CA PHE A 320 -5.79 3.12 16.65
C PHE A 320 -6.91 4.17 16.58
N ALA A 321 -8.17 3.74 16.72
CA ALA A 321 -9.33 4.63 16.62
C ALA A 321 -9.33 5.81 17.62
N PRO A 322 -9.02 5.64 18.93
CA PRO A 322 -9.05 6.76 19.88
C PRO A 322 -8.08 7.88 19.50
N SER A 323 -6.87 7.52 19.08
CA SER A 323 -5.85 8.46 18.64
C SER A 323 -6.25 9.18 17.36
N PHE A 324 -6.86 8.45 16.41
CA PHE A 324 -7.37 9.06 15.18
C PHE A 324 -8.54 10.02 15.44
N LEU A 325 -9.48 9.65 16.33
CA LEU A 325 -10.62 10.48 16.72
C LEU A 325 -10.17 11.77 17.41
N LEU A 326 -9.23 11.67 18.35
CA LEU A 326 -8.65 12.84 19.04
C LEU A 326 -7.93 13.79 18.07
N LEU A 327 -7.41 13.30 16.94
CA LEU A 327 -6.75 14.12 15.92
C LEU A 327 -7.68 14.50 14.74
N SER A 328 -8.95 14.11 14.78
CA SER A 328 -9.93 14.37 13.70
C SER A 328 -10.91 15.49 14.08
N ILE A 329 -11.39 16.24 13.08
CA ILE A 329 -12.25 17.41 13.33
C ILE A 329 -13.60 17.33 12.61
N GLY A 330 -13.69 16.53 11.55
CA GLY A 330 -14.92 16.35 10.79
C GLY A 330 -15.08 14.94 10.23
N TYR A 331 -15.42 14.86 8.94
CA TYR A 331 -15.80 13.61 8.29
C TYR A 331 -14.63 12.61 8.13
N GLU A 332 -13.38 13.02 8.33
CA GLU A 332 -12.20 12.15 8.29
C GLU A 332 -12.34 10.94 9.22
N ALA A 333 -12.96 11.15 10.39
CA ALA A 333 -13.22 10.11 11.35
C ALA A 333 -14.21 9.04 10.83
N VAL A 334 -15.15 9.44 9.98
CA VAL A 334 -16.07 8.51 9.31
C VAL A 334 -15.34 7.76 8.18
N PHE A 335 -14.44 8.44 7.46
CA PHE A 335 -13.59 7.80 6.44
C PHE A 335 -12.78 6.64 7.02
N TYR A 336 -12.26 6.75 8.24
CA TYR A 336 -11.57 5.66 8.92
C TYR A 336 -12.44 4.39 9.04
N GLY A 337 -13.71 4.54 9.39
CA GLY A 337 -14.68 3.45 9.39
C GLY A 337 -14.99 2.91 7.98
N ALA A 338 -15.15 3.80 6.99
CA ALA A 338 -15.39 3.43 5.60
C ALA A 338 -14.24 2.60 5.02
N LEU A 339 -12.99 3.03 5.27
CA LEU A 339 -11.77 2.34 4.86
C LEU A 339 -11.72 0.94 5.48
N ALA A 340 -12.04 0.80 6.77
CA ALA A 340 -12.08 -0.50 7.44
C ALA A 340 -13.10 -1.46 6.81
N LEU A 341 -14.29 -0.97 6.43
CA LEU A 341 -15.30 -1.79 5.73
C LEU A 341 -14.79 -2.31 4.38
N VAL A 342 -14.13 -1.47 3.59
CA VAL A 342 -13.52 -1.86 2.30
C VAL A 342 -12.37 -2.83 2.50
N LEU A 343 -11.56 -2.65 3.55
CA LEU A 343 -10.49 -3.59 3.87
C LEU A 343 -11.04 -4.98 4.22
N VAL A 344 -12.13 -5.05 4.97
CA VAL A 344 -12.84 -6.33 5.23
C VAL A 344 -13.43 -6.88 3.92
N ALA A 345 -14.00 -6.03 3.06
CA ALA A 345 -14.51 -6.44 1.75
C ALA A 345 -13.41 -7.07 0.88
N TRP A 346 -12.20 -6.51 0.90
CA TRP A 346 -11.05 -7.05 0.18
C TRP A 346 -10.61 -8.42 0.72
N ILE A 347 -10.54 -8.58 2.06
CA ILE A 347 -10.24 -9.89 2.67
C ILE A 347 -11.27 -10.94 2.24
N LEU A 348 -12.56 -10.59 2.26
CA LEU A 348 -13.63 -11.51 1.85
C LEU A 348 -13.52 -11.87 0.37
N PHE A 349 -13.28 -10.90 -0.50
CA PHE A 349 -13.09 -11.11 -1.92
C PHE A 349 -11.97 -12.12 -2.18
N GLU A 350 -10.77 -11.91 -1.62
CA GLU A 350 -9.63 -12.82 -1.83
C GLU A 350 -9.86 -14.21 -1.24
N ASN A 351 -10.52 -14.30 -0.09
CA ASN A 351 -10.85 -15.57 0.54
C ASN A 351 -11.84 -16.40 -0.30
N THR A 352 -12.84 -15.74 -0.91
CA THR A 352 -13.79 -16.43 -1.79
C THR A 352 -13.14 -16.95 -3.06
N ILE A 353 -12.22 -16.19 -3.66
CA ILE A 353 -11.41 -16.64 -4.80
C ILE A 353 -10.60 -17.88 -4.42
N LEU A 354 -9.94 -17.86 -3.27
CA LEU A 354 -9.16 -18.99 -2.80
C LEU A 354 -10.04 -20.22 -2.59
N HIS A 355 -11.21 -20.07 -1.97
CA HIS A 355 -12.15 -21.16 -1.78
C HIS A 355 -12.59 -21.77 -3.13
N LEU A 356 -12.91 -20.93 -4.11
CA LEU A 356 -13.27 -21.37 -5.46
C LEU A 356 -12.13 -22.15 -6.13
N MET A 357 -10.89 -21.66 -6.01
CA MET A 357 -9.69 -22.35 -6.52
C MET A 357 -9.51 -23.72 -5.86
N MET A 358 -9.72 -23.84 -4.54
CA MET A 358 -9.63 -25.11 -3.82
C MET A 358 -10.72 -26.09 -4.24
N VAL A 359 -11.97 -25.66 -4.36
CA VAL A 359 -13.09 -26.51 -4.84
C VAL A 359 -12.81 -27.02 -6.27
N LYS A 360 -12.26 -26.18 -7.14
CA LYS A 360 -11.85 -26.59 -8.49
C LYS A 360 -10.69 -27.58 -8.47
N LYS A 361 -9.72 -27.41 -7.56
CA LYS A 361 -8.60 -28.35 -7.40
C LYS A 361 -9.07 -29.71 -6.86
N LEU A 362 -9.97 -29.71 -5.87
CA LEU A 362 -10.58 -30.91 -5.31
C LEU A 362 -11.39 -31.67 -6.36
N SER A 363 -12.22 -30.98 -7.16
CA SER A 363 -12.99 -31.63 -8.23
C SER A 363 -12.10 -32.17 -9.38
N ALA A 364 -10.99 -31.48 -9.69
CA ALA A 364 -9.99 -31.98 -10.64
C ALA A 364 -9.17 -33.15 -10.10
N SER A 365 -8.85 -33.15 -8.79
CA SER A 365 -8.15 -34.23 -8.10
C SER A 365 -9.02 -35.46 -7.92
N MET A 366 -10.32 -35.31 -7.67
CA MET A 366 -11.26 -36.43 -7.57
C MET A 366 -11.48 -37.14 -8.92
N LYS A 367 -11.14 -36.48 -10.04
CA LYS A 367 -11.03 -37.11 -11.38
C LYS A 367 -9.69 -37.82 -11.62
N ARG A 368 -8.68 -37.62 -10.77
CA ARG A 368 -7.37 -38.28 -10.82
C ARG A 368 -7.15 -39.06 -9.52
N THR A 369 -7.79 -40.22 -9.40
CA THR A 369 -7.54 -41.13 -8.28
C THR A 369 -6.07 -41.58 -8.27
N GLY A 370 -5.44 -41.47 -7.10
CA GLY A 370 -4.20 -42.19 -6.76
C GLY A 370 -2.98 -41.32 -6.56
N GLU A 371 -2.97 -40.48 -5.51
CA GLU A 371 -1.82 -40.16 -4.64
C GLU A 371 -2.13 -38.88 -3.85
N ILE A 372 -2.63 -39.07 -2.62
CA ILE A 372 -2.75 -37.98 -1.64
C ILE A 372 -1.43 -37.95 -0.87
N THR A 373 -0.43 -37.24 -1.39
CA THR A 373 0.61 -36.68 -0.53
C THR A 373 0.13 -35.34 -0.01
N MET A 374 -0.36 -35.36 1.24
CA MET A 374 -0.55 -34.15 2.02
C MET A 374 0.82 -33.51 2.26
N LEU A 375 1.19 -32.53 1.44
CA LEU A 375 2.35 -31.69 1.72
C LEU A 375 1.91 -30.52 2.59
N GLU A 376 2.17 -30.73 3.87
CA GLU A 376 2.14 -29.78 4.98
C GLU A 376 3.13 -28.63 4.71
N ASN A 377 2.69 -27.38 4.87
CA ASN A 377 3.51 -26.20 5.12
C ASN A 377 4.54 -25.68 4.08
N ASP A 378 4.34 -25.83 2.78
CA ASP A 378 5.14 -25.07 1.79
C ASP A 378 4.42 -23.83 1.25
N VAL A 379 5.08 -22.67 1.41
CA VAL A 379 4.67 -21.39 0.80
C VAL A 379 4.56 -21.59 -0.72
N ARG A 380 3.44 -21.19 -1.30
CA ARG A 380 3.20 -21.34 -2.74
C ARG A 380 4.03 -20.32 -3.52
N TYR A 381 4.62 -20.73 -4.65
CA TYR A 381 5.20 -19.79 -5.61
C TYR A 381 4.20 -18.75 -6.10
N LEU A 382 4.70 -17.53 -6.32
CA LEU A 382 3.93 -16.40 -6.80
C LEU A 382 3.44 -16.66 -8.23
N GLN A 383 2.13 -16.52 -8.45
CA GLN A 383 1.52 -16.68 -9.76
C GLN A 383 1.14 -15.34 -10.37
N LEU A 384 0.97 -15.31 -11.69
CA LEU A 384 0.53 -14.11 -12.41
C LEU A 384 -0.81 -13.58 -11.89
N SER A 385 -1.70 -14.47 -11.42
CA SER A 385 -2.96 -14.05 -10.82
C SER A 385 -2.77 -13.20 -9.57
N ASP A 386 -1.66 -13.39 -8.84
CA ASP A 386 -1.43 -12.79 -7.53
C ASP A 386 -0.95 -11.34 -7.63
N VAL A 387 -0.62 -10.87 -8.85
CA VAL A 387 -0.30 -9.47 -9.17
C VAL A 387 -1.44 -8.51 -8.79
N ARG A 388 -2.68 -8.99 -8.75
CA ARG A 388 -3.83 -8.18 -8.30
C ARG A 388 -3.68 -7.69 -6.85
N ILE A 389 -3.02 -8.46 -5.98
CA ILE A 389 -2.90 -8.16 -4.55
C ILE A 389 -2.04 -6.89 -4.33
N PRO A 390 -0.80 -6.78 -4.86
CA PRO A 390 -0.02 -5.56 -4.75
C PRO A 390 -0.64 -4.36 -5.50
N LEU A 391 -1.39 -4.58 -6.59
CA LEU A 391 -2.11 -3.49 -7.27
C LEU A 391 -3.26 -2.93 -6.42
N ILE A 392 -4.11 -3.79 -5.85
CA ILE A 392 -5.19 -3.37 -4.94
C ILE A 392 -4.60 -2.72 -3.69
N PHE A 393 -3.47 -3.24 -3.18
CA PHE A 393 -2.73 -2.60 -2.10
C PHE A 393 -2.35 -1.17 -2.45
N LEU A 394 -1.75 -0.92 -3.62
CA LEU A 394 -1.38 0.44 -4.05
C LEU A 394 -2.59 1.37 -4.19
N ILE A 395 -3.71 0.88 -4.74
CA ILE A 395 -4.95 1.66 -4.82
C ILE A 395 -5.41 2.06 -3.42
N LEU A 396 -5.54 1.10 -2.49
CA LEU A 396 -6.00 1.35 -1.13
C LEU A 396 -5.02 2.20 -0.32
N PHE A 397 -3.72 2.02 -0.54
CA PHE A 397 -2.66 2.80 0.11
C PHE A 397 -2.75 4.26 -0.34
N ASN A 398 -2.83 4.53 -1.63
CA ASN A 398 -2.97 5.90 -2.11
C ASN A 398 -4.32 6.54 -1.68
N VAL A 399 -5.40 5.77 -1.64
CA VAL A 399 -6.70 6.26 -1.14
C VAL A 399 -6.66 6.58 0.34
N ALA A 400 -5.95 5.79 1.15
CA ALA A 400 -5.74 6.09 2.56
C ALA A 400 -5.03 7.43 2.78
N PHE A 401 -4.24 7.89 1.80
CA PHE A 401 -3.60 9.20 1.80
C PHE A 401 -4.52 10.32 1.29
N PHE A 402 -5.11 10.14 0.10
CA PHE A 402 -5.86 11.18 -0.62
C PHE A 402 -7.34 11.28 -0.24
N GLY A 403 -7.90 10.27 0.43
CA GLY A 403 -9.32 10.19 0.74
C GLY A 403 -9.81 11.28 1.70
N THR A 404 -8.93 11.79 2.56
CA THR A 404 -9.28 12.85 3.52
C THR A 404 -8.46 14.13 3.37
N GLY A 405 -7.35 14.13 2.62
CA GLY A 405 -6.45 15.29 2.51
C GLY A 405 -5.86 15.48 1.11
N ASN A 406 -5.31 16.67 0.88
CA ASN A 406 -4.40 16.94 -0.24
C ASN A 406 -2.96 16.98 0.29
N PHE A 407 -1.96 16.69 -0.54
CA PHE A 407 -0.55 16.90 -0.14
C PHE A 407 -0.29 18.39 0.22
N ALA A 408 -0.91 19.30 -0.53
CA ALA A 408 -0.88 20.74 -0.25
C ALA A 408 -1.58 21.11 1.08
N SER A 409 -2.49 20.25 1.58
CA SER A 409 -3.21 20.48 2.82
C SER A 409 -2.47 19.97 4.06
N ILE A 410 -1.24 19.43 3.93
CA ILE A 410 -0.42 19.10 5.10
C ILE A 410 -0.08 20.37 5.89
N ALA A 411 0.15 21.48 5.18
CA ALA A 411 0.34 22.80 5.77
C ALA A 411 -0.97 23.43 6.29
N SER A 412 -2.13 22.96 5.80
CA SER A 412 -3.45 23.44 6.21
C SER A 412 -4.19 22.50 7.17
N PHE A 413 -3.56 21.41 7.62
CA PHE A 413 -4.13 20.58 8.69
C PHE A 413 -4.29 21.45 9.91
N GLU A 414 -5.54 21.67 10.29
CA GLU A 414 -5.86 22.66 11.29
C GLU A 414 -5.20 22.32 12.63
N ILE A 415 -4.41 23.27 13.11
CA ILE A 415 -3.84 23.37 14.46
C ILE A 415 -4.91 23.09 15.53
N SER A 416 -6.17 23.33 15.18
CA SER A 416 -7.39 23.12 15.97
C SER A 416 -7.52 21.70 16.58
N SER A 417 -7.07 20.64 15.88
CA SER A 417 -7.04 19.26 16.41
C SER A 417 -5.89 19.02 17.38
N VAL A 418 -4.72 19.59 17.09
CA VAL A 418 -3.48 19.43 17.85
C VAL A 418 -3.57 20.11 19.22
N TYR A 419 -4.37 21.18 19.33
CA TYR A 419 -4.65 21.86 20.60
C TYR A 419 -5.24 20.97 21.70
N ARG A 420 -5.79 19.80 21.34
CA ARG A 420 -6.28 18.81 22.31
C ARG A 420 -5.14 18.10 23.07
N PHE A 421 -3.93 18.10 22.50
CA PHE A 421 -2.74 17.47 23.08
C PHE A 421 -1.73 18.49 23.64
N ILE A 422 -1.57 19.63 22.96
CA ILE A 422 -0.62 20.67 23.34
C ILE A 422 -1.24 22.06 23.20
N THR A 423 -1.17 22.89 24.25
CA THR A 423 -1.61 24.29 24.21
C THR A 423 -0.50 25.24 23.80
N VAL A 424 0.77 24.87 24.04
CA VAL A 424 1.94 25.65 23.66
C VAL A 424 2.40 25.26 22.27
N PHE A 425 2.60 26.27 21.41
CA PHE A 425 3.09 26.06 20.06
C PHE A 425 4.47 25.39 20.06
N SER A 426 4.53 24.18 19.51
CA SER A 426 5.78 23.43 19.32
C SER A 426 5.77 22.81 17.92
N PRO A 427 6.48 23.41 16.93
CA PRO A 427 6.31 23.06 15.52
C PRO A 427 6.68 21.61 15.22
N PHE A 428 7.73 21.08 15.86
CA PHE A 428 8.17 19.71 15.67
C PHE A 428 7.18 18.69 16.22
N LEU A 429 6.66 18.90 17.43
CA LEU A 429 5.70 17.97 18.07
C LEU A 429 4.37 18.02 17.31
N MET A 430 3.91 19.21 16.97
CA MET A 430 2.72 19.40 16.14
C MET A 430 2.83 18.68 14.79
N ALA A 431 3.93 18.91 14.05
CA ALA A 431 4.18 18.21 12.79
C ALA A 431 4.22 16.69 12.99
N THR A 432 4.85 16.22 14.06
CA THR A 432 4.90 14.78 14.39
C THR A 432 3.50 14.20 14.60
N LEU A 433 2.60 14.89 15.33
CA LEU A 433 1.23 14.43 15.55
C LEU A 433 0.41 14.39 14.26
N LEU A 434 0.61 15.37 13.36
CA LEU A 434 -0.05 15.40 12.06
C LEU A 434 0.45 14.29 11.12
N ILE A 435 1.76 14.05 11.05
CA ILE A 435 2.33 12.93 10.30
C ILE A 435 1.82 11.61 10.90
N PHE A 436 1.76 11.51 12.22
CA PHE A 436 1.24 10.33 12.90
C PHE A 436 -0.25 10.07 12.57
N LYS A 437 -1.08 11.12 12.51
CA LYS A 437 -2.49 11.01 12.05
C LYS A 437 -2.57 10.40 10.64
N LEU A 438 -1.75 10.87 9.71
CA LEU A 438 -1.70 10.36 8.33
C LEU A 438 -1.23 8.90 8.27
N PHE A 439 -0.38 8.49 9.21
CA PHE A 439 0.16 7.13 9.27
C PHE A 439 -0.87 6.08 9.71
N ILE A 440 -1.87 6.46 10.51
CA ILE A 440 -2.87 5.53 11.06
C ILE A 440 -3.63 4.75 9.96
N PRO A 441 -4.23 5.40 8.94
CA PRO A 441 -4.86 4.68 7.83
C PRO A 441 -3.90 3.74 7.08
N PHE A 442 -2.64 4.14 6.86
CA PHE A 442 -1.64 3.28 6.22
C PHE A 442 -1.38 1.99 7.00
N MET A 443 -1.29 2.10 8.33
CA MET A 443 -1.09 0.93 9.19
C MET A 443 -2.21 -0.10 9.02
N LEU A 444 -3.47 0.33 8.89
CA LEU A 444 -4.58 -0.59 8.62
C LEU A 444 -4.41 -1.32 7.29
N VAL A 445 -4.09 -0.58 6.22
CA VAL A 445 -3.91 -1.17 4.88
C VAL A 445 -2.75 -2.17 4.87
N ILE A 446 -1.62 -1.83 5.51
CA ILE A 446 -0.44 -2.71 5.63
C ILE A 446 -0.76 -3.97 6.45
N CYS A 447 -1.47 -3.84 7.58
CA CYS A 447 -1.88 -4.97 8.40
C CYS A 447 -2.79 -5.93 7.61
N VAL A 448 -3.74 -5.40 6.84
CA VAL A 448 -4.65 -6.20 6.02
C VAL A 448 -3.92 -6.86 4.86
N PHE A 449 -2.99 -6.17 4.19
CA PHE A 449 -2.14 -6.77 3.17
C PHE A 449 -1.28 -7.92 3.71
N SER A 450 -0.68 -7.73 4.89
CA SER A 450 0.05 -8.79 5.60
C SER A 450 -0.86 -9.97 5.98
N ALA A 451 -2.12 -9.70 6.31
CA ALA A 451 -3.10 -10.71 6.64
C ALA A 451 -3.55 -11.50 5.39
N ILE A 452 -3.80 -10.82 4.26
CA ILE A 452 -4.16 -11.45 2.99
C ILE A 452 -3.02 -12.33 2.47
N THR A 453 -1.77 -11.85 2.51
CA THR A 453 -0.61 -12.68 2.10
C THR A 453 -0.47 -13.93 2.96
N LYS A 454 -0.72 -13.83 4.27
CA LYS A 454 -0.75 -14.99 5.18
C LYS A 454 -1.92 -15.93 4.87
N LEU A 455 -3.11 -15.39 4.60
CA LEU A 455 -4.33 -16.16 4.28
C LEU A 455 -4.17 -16.96 2.97
N LEU A 456 -3.58 -16.33 1.96
CA LEU A 456 -3.35 -16.91 0.64
C LEU A 456 -2.08 -17.78 0.55
N GLN A 457 -1.26 -17.80 1.61
CA GLN A 457 0.04 -18.50 1.66
C GLN A 457 1.01 -18.08 0.53
N VAL A 458 0.98 -16.78 0.16
CA VAL A 458 1.84 -16.17 -0.86
C VAL A 458 3.07 -15.56 -0.17
N PRO A 459 4.28 -15.60 -0.79
CA PRO A 459 5.47 -15.00 -0.22
C PRO A 459 5.30 -13.48 -0.04
N ARG A 460 5.15 -13.04 1.20
CA ARG A 460 4.93 -11.63 1.55
C ARG A 460 6.01 -10.70 1.00
N VAL A 461 7.27 -11.12 1.11
CA VAL A 461 8.42 -10.33 0.64
C VAL A 461 8.37 -10.16 -0.89
N GLY A 462 7.99 -11.22 -1.63
CA GLY A 462 7.78 -11.15 -3.08
C GLY A 462 6.68 -10.15 -3.47
N CYS A 463 5.58 -10.11 -2.71
CA CYS A 463 4.53 -9.10 -2.94
C CYS A 463 5.01 -7.68 -2.64
N TYR A 464 5.83 -7.46 -1.61
CA TYR A 464 6.42 -6.14 -1.35
C TYR A 464 7.36 -5.69 -2.46
N PHE A 465 8.18 -6.60 -3.01
CA PHE A 465 9.01 -6.26 -4.18
C PHE A 465 8.17 -5.87 -5.41
N LEU A 466 7.00 -6.51 -5.61
CA LEU A 466 6.07 -6.07 -6.66
C LEU A 466 5.49 -4.68 -6.39
N VAL A 467 5.15 -4.36 -5.14
CA VAL A 467 4.70 -3.01 -4.76
C VAL A 467 5.79 -1.97 -5.06
N ILE A 468 7.05 -2.26 -4.71
CA ILE A 468 8.19 -1.37 -5.00
C ILE A 468 8.34 -1.19 -6.51
N LEU A 469 8.34 -2.29 -7.28
CA LEU A 469 8.46 -2.26 -8.74
C LEU A 469 7.38 -1.38 -9.38
N PHE A 470 6.13 -1.52 -8.93
CA PHE A 470 5.02 -0.70 -9.42
C PHE A 470 5.12 0.77 -8.99
N SER A 471 5.61 1.04 -7.78
CA SER A 471 5.88 2.40 -7.31
C SER A 471 6.97 3.07 -8.15
N ASP A 472 8.03 2.35 -8.52
CA ASP A 472 9.12 2.89 -9.34
C ASP A 472 8.63 3.30 -10.73
N VAL A 473 7.71 2.51 -11.33
CA VAL A 473 7.05 2.88 -12.60
C VAL A 473 6.27 4.19 -12.46
N MET A 474 5.52 4.36 -11.36
CA MET A 474 4.83 5.62 -11.08
C MET A 474 5.82 6.79 -10.89
N THR A 475 6.94 6.56 -10.20
CA THR A 475 7.97 7.57 -9.98
C THR A 475 8.60 8.06 -11.29
N ILE A 476 8.86 7.16 -12.25
CA ILE A 476 9.33 7.55 -13.59
C ILE A 476 8.31 8.49 -14.25
N HIS A 477 7.01 8.17 -14.19
CA HIS A 477 5.99 9.03 -14.78
C HIS A 477 5.96 10.42 -14.12
N PHE A 478 6.00 10.48 -12.79
CA PHE A 478 6.09 11.75 -12.06
C PHE A 478 7.35 12.55 -12.42
N PHE A 479 8.48 11.87 -12.61
CA PHE A 479 9.75 12.51 -12.96
C PHE A 479 9.67 13.24 -14.32
N PHE A 480 8.91 12.71 -15.29
CA PHE A 480 8.71 13.36 -16.59
C PHE A 480 7.54 14.34 -16.64
N LEU A 481 6.72 14.39 -15.60
CA LEU A 481 5.58 15.31 -15.50
C LEU A 481 5.99 16.69 -14.96
N VAL A 482 7.16 16.77 -14.29
CA VAL A 482 7.83 17.99 -13.84
C VAL A 482 8.64 18.60 -14.97
#